data_AF-A0A4U1CRP4-F1
#
_entry.id   AF-A0A4U1CRP4-F1
#
_cell.length_a   1.000
_cell.length_b   1.000
_cell.length_c   1.000
_cell.angle_alpha   90.00
_cell.angle_beta   90.00
_cell.angle_gamma   90.00
#
_symmetry.space_group_name_H-M   'P 1'
#
loop_
_entity.id
_entity.type
_entity.pdbx_description
1 polymer ?
#
loop_
_entity_poly.entity_id
_entity_poly.type
_entity_poly.pdbx_seq_one_letter_code
_entity_poly.pdbx_strand_id
1 'polypeptide(L)'
;MIYANKKVTGKVNLAQQTAKIIANVLELESKNLIRLEADTIFLYPQLWKDRISAINWINCLHHYYCLKKQLKSSQPLYFKNIETEELIGNMVNKKPKVLIFN
;
A
#
# COMPACT_ATOMS: atom_id res chain seq x y z
N MET A 1 30.30 30.43 19.52
CA MET A 1 29.09 30.16 18.70
C MET A 1 29.33 28.89 17.90
N ILE A 2 28.89 27.75 18.39
CA ILE A 2 29.04 26.48 17.67
C ILE A 2 27.76 26.26 16.84
N TYR A 3 27.97 26.21 15.53
CA TYR A 3 26.95 26.07 14.51
C TYR A 3 26.42 24.63 14.41
N ALA A 4 25.11 24.54 14.16
CA ALA A 4 24.41 23.49 13.42
C ALA A 4 24.33 22.07 14.05
N ASN A 5 23.25 21.84 14.81
CA ASN A 5 22.61 20.53 14.91
C ASN A 5 22.03 20.13 13.54
N LYS A 6 22.87 19.64 12.64
CA LYS A 6 22.41 19.01 11.39
C LYS A 6 21.77 17.68 11.79
N LYS A 7 20.44 17.67 11.94
CA LYS A 7 19.66 16.43 12.08
C LYS A 7 20.04 15.52 10.91
N VAL A 8 20.86 14.51 11.18
CA VAL A 8 21.11 13.42 10.23
C VAL A 8 19.80 12.65 10.15
N THR A 9 18.92 13.06 9.24
CA THR A 9 17.83 12.22 8.77
C THR A 9 18.48 10.99 8.17
N GLY A 10 18.64 9.95 9.00
CA GLY A 10 19.21 8.68 8.62
C GLY A 10 18.54 8.20 7.34
N LYS A 11 19.35 7.90 6.33
CA LYS A 11 18.90 7.37 5.05
C LYS A 11 18.00 6.17 5.37
N VAL A 12 16.71 6.30 5.05
CA VAL A 12 15.72 5.27 5.32
C VAL A 12 16.22 3.95 4.74
N ASN A 13 16.40 2.94 5.58
CA ASN A 13 16.85 1.63 5.13
C ASN A 13 15.70 0.97 4.35
N LEU A 14 15.79 1.03 3.03
CA LEU A 14 14.79 0.50 2.12
C LEU A 14 14.47 -0.97 2.41
N ALA A 15 15.49 -1.78 2.72
CA ALA A 15 15.30 -3.19 3.05
C ALA A 15 14.47 -3.40 4.32
N GLN A 16 14.69 -2.59 5.36
CA GLN A 16 13.89 -2.64 6.58
C GLN A 16 12.43 -2.21 6.33
N GLN A 17 12.20 -1.18 5.51
CA GLN A 17 10.84 -0.78 5.16
C GLN A 17 10.11 -1.85 4.34
N THR A 18 10.78 -2.43 3.35
CA THR A 18 10.23 -3.51 2.55
C THR A 18 9.88 -4.73 3.41
N ALA A 19 10.76 -5.13 4.33
CA ALA A 19 10.48 -6.21 5.28
C ALA A 19 9.25 -5.92 6.14
N LYS A 20 9.12 -4.69 6.64
CA LYS A 20 7.95 -4.25 7.42
C LYS A 20 6.65 -4.28 6.60
N ILE A 21 6.69 -3.82 5.35
CA ILE A 21 5.53 -3.89 4.44
C ILE A 21 5.11 -5.36 4.25
N ILE A 22 6.06 -6.26 3.97
CA ILE A 22 5.77 -7.68 3.77
C ILE A 22 5.14 -8.29 5.03
N ALA A 23 5.75 -8.05 6.21
CA ALA A 23 5.24 -8.58 7.47
C ALA A 23 3.81 -8.10 7.76
N ASN A 24 3.54 -6.81 7.59
CA ASN A 24 2.21 -6.23 7.81
C ASN A 24 1.16 -6.82 6.85
N VAL A 25 1.49 -6.97 5.56
CA VAL A 25 0.55 -7.54 4.57
C VAL A 25 0.23 -9.00 4.90
N LEU A 26 1.23 -9.80 5.25
CA LEU A 26 1.02 -11.20 5.65
C LEU A 26 0.18 -11.32 6.93
N GLU A 27 0.39 -10.43 7.91
CA GLU A 27 -0.42 -10.42 9.13
C GLU A 27 -1.89 -10.08 8.84
N LEU A 28 -2.15 -9.09 7.97
CA LEU A 28 -3.50 -8.72 7.59
C LEU A 28 -4.21 -9.81 6.78
N GLU A 29 -3.49 -10.47 5.88
CA GLU A 29 -3.99 -11.63 5.14
C GLU A 29 -4.32 -12.79 6.10
N SER A 30 -3.43 -13.08 7.06
CA SER A 30 -3.65 -14.12 8.07
C SER A 30 -4.86 -13.85 8.98
N LYS A 31 -5.19 -12.57 9.20
CA LYS A 31 -6.37 -12.14 9.96
C LYS A 31 -7.64 -12.05 9.09
N ASN A 32 -7.58 -12.42 7.81
CA ASN A 32 -8.67 -12.28 6.84
C ASN A 32 -9.20 -10.84 6.69
N LEU A 33 -8.36 -9.83 6.96
CA LEU A 33 -8.71 -8.42 6.82
C LEU A 33 -8.53 -7.92 5.38
N ILE A 34 -7.66 -8.59 4.63
CA ILE A 34 -7.45 -8.36 3.20
C ILE A 34 -7.44 -9.69 2.47
N ARG A 35 -7.92 -9.70 1.23
CA ARG A 35 -7.81 -10.83 0.31
C ARG A 35 -7.01 -10.40 -0.92
N LEU A 36 -5.95 -11.16 -1.20
CA LEU A 36 -5.01 -10.88 -2.28
C LEU A 36 -5.30 -11.80 -3.47
N GLU A 37 -5.76 -11.23 -4.59
CA GLU A 37 -5.93 -11.95 -5.85
C GLU A 37 -4.84 -11.54 -6.86
N ALA A 38 -4.98 -11.92 -8.15
CA ALA A 38 -3.95 -11.74 -9.17
C ALA A 38 -3.65 -10.25 -9.45
N ASP A 39 -4.66 -9.45 -9.72
CA ASP A 39 -4.58 -8.02 -10.06
C ASP A 39 -5.51 -7.15 -9.19
N THR A 40 -6.18 -7.77 -8.22
CA THR A 40 -7.21 -7.15 -7.40
C THR A 40 -6.96 -7.48 -5.93
N ILE A 41 -7.11 -6.47 -5.08
CA ILE A 41 -7.03 -6.59 -3.62
C ILE A 41 -8.38 -6.21 -3.06
N PHE A 42 -8.95 -7.10 -2.25
CA PHE A 42 -10.16 -6.82 -1.50
C PHE A 42 -9.79 -6.44 -0.08
N LEU A 43 -10.30 -5.32 0.40
CA LEU A 43 -10.06 -4.83 1.75
C LEU A 43 -11.26 -4.04 2.26
N TYR A 44 -11.39 -3.91 3.58
CA TYR A 44 -12.41 -3.06 4.18
C TYR A 44 -12.05 -1.58 4.02
N PRO A 45 -12.93 -0.73 3.46
CA PRO A 45 -12.68 0.71 3.33
C PRO A 45 -12.39 1.40 4.67
N GLN A 46 -12.86 0.83 5.77
CA GLN A 46 -12.61 1.30 7.14
C GLN A 46 -11.11 1.32 7.52
N LEU A 47 -10.27 0.53 6.84
CA LEU A 47 -8.81 0.56 7.00
C LEU A 47 -8.20 1.87 6.47
N TRP A 48 -8.91 2.55 5.56
CA TRP A 48 -8.51 3.85 5.04
C TRP A 48 -9.16 4.93 5.90
N LYS A 49 -8.37 5.52 6.79
CA LYS A 49 -8.84 6.62 7.66
C LYS A 49 -9.07 7.91 6.89
N ASP A 50 -8.20 8.19 5.93
CA ASP A 50 -8.15 9.42 5.15
C ASP A 50 -7.47 9.17 3.80
N ARG A 51 -7.61 10.14 2.89
CA ARG A 51 -7.07 10.04 1.52
C ARG A 51 -5.56 9.83 1.48
N ILE A 52 -4.80 10.45 2.38
CA ILE A 52 -3.33 10.33 2.41
C ILE A 52 -2.95 8.92 2.87
N SER A 53 -3.58 8.45 3.94
CA SER A 53 -3.41 7.09 4.44
C SER A 53 -3.77 6.04 3.38
N ALA A 54 -4.86 6.23 2.63
CA ALA A 54 -5.26 5.34 1.55
C ALA A 54 -4.21 5.28 0.41
N ILE A 55 -3.68 6.44 -0.01
CA ILE A 55 -2.60 6.50 -1.00
C ILE A 55 -1.37 5.73 -0.52
N ASN A 56 -1.01 5.88 0.76
CA ASN A 56 0.11 5.13 1.35
C ASN A 56 -0.14 3.62 1.34
N TRP A 57 -1.35 3.18 1.68
CA TRP A 57 -1.76 1.77 1.58
C TRP A 57 -1.62 1.24 0.16
N ILE A 58 -2.15 1.97 -0.84
CA ILE A 58 -2.06 1.60 -2.25
C ILE A 58 -0.60 1.46 -2.69
N ASN A 59 0.27 2.40 -2.31
CA ASN A 59 1.70 2.34 -2.62
C ASN A 59 2.39 1.13 -1.98
N CYS A 60 2.14 0.88 -0.69
CA CYS A 60 2.72 -0.25 0.04
C CYS A 60 2.30 -1.59 -0.56
N LEU A 61 1.01 -1.75 -0.87
CA LEU A 61 0.46 -2.97 -1.45
C LEU A 61 0.95 -3.19 -2.88
N HIS A 62 1.02 -2.14 -3.69
CA HIS A 62 1.62 -2.24 -5.03
C HIS A 62 3.10 -2.64 -4.97
N HIS A 63 3.86 -2.12 -4.01
CA HIS A 63 5.25 -2.53 -3.80
C HIS A 63 5.35 -4.01 -3.39
N TYR A 64 4.49 -4.47 -2.49
CA TYR A 64 4.38 -5.88 -2.13
C TYR A 64 4.11 -6.75 -3.37
N TYR A 65 3.16 -6.38 -4.23
CA TYR A 65 2.83 -7.11 -5.45
C TYR A 65 3.98 -7.17 -6.45
N CYS A 66 4.68 -6.04 -6.66
CA CYS A 66 5.86 -6.00 -7.52
C CYS A 66 6.95 -6.96 -7.04
N LEU A 67 7.15 -7.08 -5.72
CA LEU A 67 8.21 -7.89 -5.13
C LEU A 67 7.84 -9.38 -4.98
N LYS A 68 6.65 -9.68 -4.48
CA LYS A 68 6.25 -11.04 -4.10
C LYS A 68 5.44 -11.75 -5.18
N LYS A 69 4.59 -11.03 -5.91
CA LYS A 69 3.75 -11.59 -6.97
C LYS A 69 4.33 -11.38 -8.36
N GLN A 70 5.53 -10.77 -8.45
CA GLN A 70 6.21 -10.42 -9.71
C GLN A 70 5.33 -9.60 -10.67
N LEU A 71 4.37 -8.84 -10.12
CA LEU A 71 3.52 -7.97 -10.91
C LEU A 71 4.40 -6.92 -11.60
N LYS A 72 4.23 -6.73 -12.90
CA LYS A 72 4.96 -5.68 -13.60
C LYS A 72 4.52 -4.34 -13.03
N SER A 73 5.46 -3.45 -12.76
CA SER A 73 5.12 -2.14 -12.19
C SER A 73 4.25 -1.25 -13.10
N SER A 74 4.10 -1.62 -14.37
CA SER A 74 3.16 -0.99 -15.32
C SER A 74 1.77 -1.61 -15.31
N GLN A 75 1.59 -2.81 -14.72
CA GLN A 75 0.28 -3.44 -14.64
C GLN A 75 -0.60 -2.70 -13.63
N PRO A 76 -1.90 -2.58 -13.92
CA PRO A 76 -2.83 -2.01 -12.98
C PRO A 76 -3.01 -2.94 -11.78
N LEU A 77 -3.26 -2.33 -10.61
CA LEU A 77 -3.66 -3.03 -9.40
C LEU A 77 -4.94 -2.37 -8.88
N TYR A 78 -6.00 -3.15 -8.75
CA TYR A 78 -7.32 -2.66 -8.33
C TYR A 78 -7.56 -2.93 -6.86
N PHE A 79 -8.26 -2.02 -6.20
CA PHE A 79 -8.65 -2.14 -4.80
C PHE A 79 -10.17 -2.10 -4.72
N LYS A 80 -10.76 -3.16 -4.18
CA LYS A 80 -12.20 -3.33 -4.03
C LYS A 80 -12.60 -3.47 -2.57
N ASN A 81 -13.83 -3.08 -2.25
CA ASN A 81 -14.43 -3.42 -0.97
C ASN A 81 -14.65 -4.94 -0.92
N ILE A 82 -14.28 -5.59 0.18
CA ILE A 82 -14.48 -7.03 0.38
C ILE A 82 -15.96 -7.42 0.54
N GLU A 83 -16.82 -6.50 0.99
CA GLU A 83 -18.26 -6.78 1.20
C GLU A 83 -19.10 -6.44 -0.03
N THR A 84 -18.87 -5.26 -0.63
CA THR A 84 -19.70 -4.74 -1.73
C THR A 84 -19.10 -4.98 -3.12
N GLU A 85 -17.85 -5.45 -3.19
CA GLU A 85 -17.05 -5.56 -4.42
C GLU A 85 -16.85 -4.24 -5.19
N GLU A 86 -17.27 -3.11 -4.61
CA GLU A 86 -17.14 -1.80 -5.24
C GLU A 86 -15.68 -1.38 -5.36
N LEU A 87 -15.35 -0.73 -6.48
CA LEU A 87 -14.00 -0.23 -6.71
C LEU A 87 -13.76 0.99 -5.81
N ILE A 88 -12.85 0.84 -4.86
CA ILE A 88 -12.51 1.88 -3.88
C ILE A 88 -11.22 2.62 -4.23
N GLY A 89 -10.35 2.00 -5.02
CA GLY A 89 -9.11 2.62 -5.48
C GLY A 89 -8.41 1.82 -6.56
N ASN A 90 -7.36 2.40 -7.13
CA ASN A 90 -6.51 1.72 -8.10
C ASN A 90 -5.09 2.31 -8.11
N MET A 91 -4.15 1.51 -8.60
CA MET A 91 -2.83 1.94 -9.04
C MET A 91 -2.76 1.68 -10.53
N VAL A 92 -2.67 2.74 -11.34
CA VAL A 92 -2.48 2.61 -12.80
C VAL A 92 -1.27 3.43 -13.19
N ASN A 93 -0.31 2.84 -13.92
CA ASN A 93 0.92 3.51 -14.33
C ASN A 93 1.67 4.17 -13.15
N LYS A 94 1.78 3.46 -12.02
CA LYS A 94 2.39 3.95 -10.76
C LYS A 94 1.72 5.20 -10.16
N LYS A 95 0.50 5.52 -10.57
CA LYS A 95 -0.28 6.63 -10.00
C LYS A 95 -1.41 6.06 -9.13
N PRO A 96 -1.36 6.28 -7.80
CA PRO A 96 -2.42 5.84 -6.91
C PRO A 96 -3.64 6.76 -7.06
N LYS A 97 -4.83 6.18 -7.13
CA LYS A 97 -6.12 6.87 -7.12
C LYS A 97 -7.02 6.25 -6.07
N VAL A 98 -7.64 7.10 -5.26
CA VAL A 98 -8.63 6.72 -4.25
C VAL A 98 -9.98 7.27 -4.69
N LEU A 99 -11.04 6.48 -4.59
CA LEU A 99 -12.38 6.79 -5.10
C LEU A 99 -13.42 7.00 -4.00
N ILE A 100 -13.13 6.61 -2.75
CA ILE A 100 -14.10 6.66 -1.64
C ILE A 100 -14.12 7.99 -0.86
N PHE A 101 -13.09 8.82 -1.03
CA PHE A 101 -13.05 10.16 -0.42
C PHE A 101 -13.41 11.16 -1.52
N ASN A 102 -14.64 11.68 -1.45
CA ASN A 102 -15.11 12.78 -2.29
C ASN A 102 -14.59 14.12 -1.75
#